data_AF-A0A353KUK3-F1
#
_entry.id   AF-A0A353KUK3-F1
#
_cell.length_a   1.000
_cell.length_b   1.000
_cell.length_c   1.000
_cell.angle_alpha   90.00
_cell.angle_beta   90.00
_cell.angle_gamma   90.00
#
_symmetry.space_group_name_H-M   'P 1'
#
loop_
_entity.id
_entity.type
_entity.pdbx_description
1 polymer ?
#
loop_
_entity_poly.entity_id
_entity_poly.type
_entity_poly.pdbx_seq_one_letter_code
_entity_poly.pdbx_strand_id
1 'polypeptide(L)' 'MKKLSLLLAGVALVAFSFTSCKKDYTCTCAFTYGDYSYDYSYELLKMKKGDAEDTCTEWSDYYLAYGYEGECTLD' A
#
# COMPACT_ATOMS: atom_id res chain seq x y z
N MET A 1 6.72 -17.80 -45.89
CA MET A 1 7.50 -17.33 -44.71
C MET A 1 7.33 -15.83 -44.60
N LYS A 2 6.44 -15.31 -43.74
CA LYS A 2 6.28 -13.84 -43.46
C LYS A 2 5.19 -13.51 -42.43
N LYS A 3 4.37 -14.48 -42.01
CA LYS A 3 3.20 -14.25 -41.12
C LYS A 3 3.38 -14.77 -39.69
N LEU A 4 4.38 -15.63 -39.46
CA LEU A 4 4.60 -16.28 -38.17
C LEU A 4 5.49 -15.47 -37.22
N SER A 5 6.35 -14.61 -37.77
CA SER A 5 7.32 -13.80 -37.03
C SER A 5 6.69 -12.67 -36.22
N LEU A 6 5.46 -12.25 -36.57
CA LEU A 6 4.73 -11.19 -35.86
C LEU A 6 4.03 -11.67 -34.58
N LEU A 7 3.74 -12.98 -34.45
CA LEU A 7 3.05 -13.53 -33.29
C LEU A 7 3.99 -13.78 -32.10
N LEU A 8 5.28 -14.07 -32.35
CA LEU A 8 6.26 -14.28 -31.28
C LEU A 8 6.78 -12.97 -30.66
N ALA A 9 6.70 -11.85 -31.38
CA ALA A 9 7.12 -10.53 -30.87
C ALA A 9 6.11 -9.89 -29.90
N GLY A 10 4.83 -10.32 -29.93
CA GLY A 10 3.78 -9.77 -29.08
C GLY A 10 3.73 -10.34 -27.66
N VAL A 11 4.26 -11.55 -27.44
CA VAL A 11 4.13 -12.27 -26.15
C VAL A 11 5.25 -11.89 -25.16
N ALA A 12 6.38 -11.36 -25.64
CA ALA A 12 7.51 -11.01 -24.79
C ALA A 12 7.32 -9.72 -23.96
N LEU A 13 6.37 -8.85 -24.34
CA LEU A 13 6.13 -7.57 -23.67
C LEU A 13 5.19 -7.66 -22.45
N VAL A 14 4.53 -8.80 -22.22
CA VAL A 14 3.58 -9.00 -21.11
C VAL A 14 4.26 -9.55 -19.84
N ALA A 15 5.53 -9.92 -19.92
CA ALA A 15 6.25 -10.53 -18.79
C ALA A 15 6.75 -9.53 -17.73
N PHE A 16 6.78 -8.23 -18.04
CA PHE A 16 7.34 -7.19 -17.15
C PHE A 16 6.29 -6.35 -16.42
N SER A 17 5.00 -6.51 -16.70
CA SER A 17 3.95 -5.68 -16.09
C SER A 17 3.59 -6.05 -14.65
N PHE A 18 4.19 -7.09 -14.07
CA PHE A 18 3.87 -7.57 -12.71
C PHE A 18 5.03 -7.57 -11.71
N THR A 19 6.18 -6.95 -12.04
CA THR A 19 7.16 -6.64 -10.99
C THR A 19 6.62 -5.46 -10.19
N SER A 20 5.67 -5.76 -9.30
CA SER A 20 5.22 -4.79 -8.32
C SER A 20 6.41 -4.45 -7.44
N CYS A 21 6.99 -3.26 -7.67
CA CYS A 21 8.11 -2.76 -6.92
C CYS A 21 7.70 -2.69 -5.45
N LYS A 22 8.28 -3.59 -4.65
CA LYS A 22 8.18 -3.53 -3.20
C LYS A 22 9.11 -2.43 -2.72
N LYS A 23 8.58 -1.47 -1.96
CA LYS A 23 9.36 -0.44 -1.27
C LYS A 23 8.97 -0.43 0.20
N ASP A 24 9.75 0.29 0.98
CA ASP A 24 9.41 0.59 2.35
C ASP A 24 8.47 1.80 2.35
N TYR A 25 7.42 1.73 3.17
CA TYR A 25 6.44 2.79 3.40
C TYR A 25 6.36 3.07 4.89
N THR A 26 5.84 4.24 5.25
CA THR A 26 5.54 4.57 6.63
C THR A 26 4.07 4.92 6.74
N CYS A 27 3.33 4.22 7.60
CA CYS A 27 1.98 4.59 7.96
C CYS A 27 2.04 5.47 9.21
N THR A 28 1.59 6.72 9.10
CA THR A 28 1.51 7.66 10.23
C THR A 28 0.05 7.90 10.55
N CYS A 29 -0.33 7.64 11.79
CA CYS A 29 -1.68 7.81 12.28
C CYS A 29 -1.72 8.90 13.35
N ALA A 30 -2.60 9.87 13.14
CA ALA A 30 -2.89 10.92 14.12
C ALA A 30 -4.29 10.67 14.68
N PHE A 31 -4.36 10.35 15.96
CA PHE A 31 -5.61 10.03 16.64
C PHE A 31 -5.83 10.89 17.88
N THR A 32 -7.09 11.11 18.21
CA THR A 32 -7.52 11.72 19.46
C THR A 32 -8.38 10.74 20.26
N TYR A 33 -8.18 10.70 21.57
CA TYR A 33 -9.02 9.96 22.50
C TYR A 33 -9.33 10.84 23.71
N GLY A 34 -10.57 11.33 23.78
CA GLY A 34 -10.93 12.40 24.71
C GLY A 34 -10.14 13.67 24.42
N ASP A 35 -9.51 14.25 25.44
CA ASP A 35 -8.70 15.48 25.32
C ASP A 35 -7.23 15.21 24.89
N TYR A 36 -6.86 13.96 24.62
CA TYR A 36 -5.49 13.57 24.30
C TYR A 36 -5.32 13.32 22.80
N SER A 37 -4.24 13.85 22.23
CA SER A 37 -3.78 13.55 20.87
C SER A 37 -2.57 12.62 20.91
N TYR A 38 -2.53 11.68 19.97
CA TYR A 38 -1.49 10.68 19.81
C TYR A 38 -1.09 10.58 18.35
N ASP A 39 0.22 10.57 18.10
CA ASP A 39 0.79 10.28 16.78
C ASP A 39 1.55 8.96 16.85
N TYR A 40 1.19 8.02 15.98
CA TYR A 40 1.85 6.73 15.85
C TYR A 40 2.34 6.54 14.42
N SER A 41 3.63 6.29 14.27
CA SER A 41 4.23 5.92 12.98
C SER A 41 4.69 4.48 13.01
N TYR A 42 4.49 3.81 11.89
CA TYR A 42 4.81 2.41 11.73
C TYR A 42 5.46 2.17 10.37
N GLU A 43 6.61 1.51 10.41
CA GLU A 43 7.34 1.15 9.20
C GLU A 43 6.75 -0.13 8.60
N LEU A 44 6.37 -0.04 7.34
CA LEU A 44 5.88 -1.15 6.55
C LEU A 44 6.91 -1.50 5.48
N LEU A 45 7.69 -2.54 5.75
CA LEU A 45 8.87 -2.87 4.96
C LEU A 45 8.54 -3.77 3.76
N LYS A 46 9.15 -3.47 2.61
CA LYS A 46 9.15 -4.30 1.39
C LYS A 46 7.77 -4.80 0.99
N MET A 47 6.82 -3.89 0.92
CA MET A 47 5.46 -4.21 0.50
C MET A 47 5.07 -3.45 -0.77
N LYS A 48 3.98 -3.88 -1.40
CA LYS A 48 3.40 -3.15 -2.52
C LYS A 48 2.61 -1.97 -1.98
N LYS A 49 2.47 -0.90 -2.78
CA LYS A 49 1.67 0.27 -2.40
C LYS A 49 0.26 -0.10 -1.96
N GLY A 50 -0.44 -0.94 -2.73
CA GLY A 50 -1.80 -1.37 -2.40
C GLY A 50 -1.86 -2.11 -1.06
N ASP A 51 -0.99 -3.10 -0.87
CA ASP A 51 -0.90 -3.82 0.42
C ASP A 51 -0.59 -2.86 1.59
N ALA A 52 0.19 -1.80 1.34
CA ALA A 52 0.54 -0.77 2.32
C ALA A 52 -0.65 0.11 2.69
N GLU A 53 -1.40 0.56 1.68
CA GLU A 53 -2.65 1.32 1.85
C GLU A 53 -3.68 0.48 2.62
N ASP A 54 -3.84 -0.80 2.27
CA ASP A 54 -4.75 -1.71 2.94
C ASP A 54 -4.36 -1.89 4.42
N THR A 55 -3.08 -2.13 4.70
CA THR A 55 -2.58 -2.30 6.09
C THR A 55 -2.76 -1.02 6.91
N CYS A 56 -2.45 0.14 6.32
CA CYS A 56 -2.58 1.43 6.99
C CYS A 56 -4.05 1.78 7.27
N THR A 57 -4.95 1.42 6.36
CA THR A 57 -6.41 1.57 6.52
C THR A 57 -6.94 0.63 7.60
N GLU A 58 -6.51 -0.63 7.63
CA GLU A 58 -6.91 -1.61 8.65
C GLU A 58 -6.55 -1.13 10.07
N TRP A 59 -5.40 -0.48 10.24
CA TRP A 59 -5.06 0.15 11.51
C TRP A 59 -5.92 1.36 11.84
N SER A 60 -6.21 2.22 10.87
CA SER A 60 -7.17 3.31 11.06
C SER A 60 -8.51 2.78 11.57
N ASP A 61 -9.05 1.76 10.91
CA ASP A 61 -10.31 1.12 11.28
C ASP A 61 -10.27 0.46 12.65
N TYR A 62 -9.15 -0.19 12.99
CA TYR A 62 -8.93 -0.74 14.32
C TYR A 62 -9.05 0.35 15.37
N TYR A 63 -8.29 1.44 15.28
CA TYR A 63 -8.34 2.51 16.27
C TYR A 63 -9.71 3.21 16.34
N LEU A 64 -10.35 3.47 15.20
CA LEU A 64 -11.71 4.00 15.15
C LEU A 64 -12.70 3.10 15.90
N ALA A 65 -12.57 1.77 15.78
CA ALA A 65 -13.42 0.82 16.50
C ALA A 65 -13.23 0.84 18.03
N TYR A 66 -12.07 1.31 18.52
CA TYR A 66 -11.81 1.51 19.96
C TYR A 66 -12.23 2.91 20.47
N GLY A 67 -12.85 3.73 19.62
CA GLY A 67 -13.34 5.06 19.98
C GLY A 67 -12.30 6.16 19.89
N TYR A 68 -11.19 5.93 19.17
CA TYR A 68 -10.29 6.99 18.75
C TYR A 68 -10.91 7.73 17.55
N GLU A 69 -10.63 9.02 17.40
CA GLU A 69 -11.02 9.83 16.25
C GLU A 69 -9.77 10.25 15.48
N GLY A 70 -9.74 10.09 14.16
CA GLY A 70 -8.56 10.44 13.35
C GLY A 70 -8.41 9.55 12.12
N GLU A 71 -7.25 9.65 11.46
CA GLU A 71 -6.94 8.89 10.25
C GLU A 71 -5.46 8.50 10.18
N CYS A 72 -5.19 7.40 9.47
CA CYS A 72 -3.84 6.99 9.10
C CYS A 72 -3.52 7.38 7.66
N THR A 73 -2.36 7.98 7.44
CA THR A 73 -1.83 8.35 6.12
C THR A 73 -0.57 7.57 5.79
N LEU A 74 -0.48 7.10 4.56
CA LEU A 74 0.69 6.39 4.03
C LEU A 74 1.67 7.35 3.34
N ASP A 75 2.93 7.36 3.79
CA ASP A 75 4.09 8.01 3.17
C ASP A 75 4.99 7.00 2.40
#